data_AF-A0A935BMW5-F1
#
_entry.id   AF-A0A935BMW5-F1
#
_cell.length_a   1.000
_cell.length_b   1.000
_cell.length_c   1.000
_cell.angle_alpha   90.00
_cell.angle_beta   90.00
_cell.angle_gamma   90.00
#
_symmetry.space_group_name_H-M   'P 1'
#
loop_
_entity.id
_entity.type
_entity.pdbx_description
1 polymer ?
#
loop_
_entity_poly.entity_id
_entity_poly.type
_entity_poly.pdbx_seq_one_letter_code
_entity_poly.pdbx_strand_id
1 'polypeptide(L)' 'MRLAERVGRATLNSDLSRPSDKPRTGRIAVKVINHLGDEVMKVFGVG' A
#
# COMPACT_ATOMS: atom_id res chain seq x y z
N MET A 1 -14.86 17.34 7.98
CA MET A 1 -15.51 16.06 7.60
C MET A 1 -14.94 15.61 6.27
N ARG A 2 -14.01 14.64 6.25
CA ARG A 2 -13.41 14.14 5.00
C ARG A 2 -14.38 13.13 4.40
N LEU A 3 -14.95 13.42 3.23
CA LEU A 3 -15.74 12.45 2.48
C LEU A 3 -14.81 11.27 2.17
N ALA A 4 -15.06 10.12 2.77
CA ALA A 4 -14.34 8.89 2.46
C ALA A 4 -14.64 8.54 1.00
N GLU A 5 -13.65 8.74 0.12
CA GLU A 5 -13.73 8.29 -1.26
C GLU A 5 -13.92 6.77 -1.25
N ARG A 6 -15.08 6.31 -1.72
CA ARG A 6 -15.35 4.89 -1.93
C ARG A 6 -14.32 4.35 -2.93
N VAL A 7 -13.49 3.40 -2.49
CA VAL A 7 -12.53 2.73 -3.37
C VAL A 7 -13.31 1.83 -4.34
N GLY A 8 -13.51 2.31 -5.57
CA GLY A 8 -14.15 1.57 -6.64
C GLY A 8 -13.16 0.71 -7.44
N ARG A 9 -13.68 -0.27 -8.20
CA ARG A 9 -12.88 -1.20 -9.03
C ARG A 9 -11.89 -0.49 -9.96
N ALA A 10 -12.28 0.64 -10.56
CA ALA A 10 -11.39 1.44 -11.42
C ALA A 10 -10.17 1.98 -10.64
N THR A 11 -10.36 2.36 -9.38
CA THR A 11 -9.28 2.88 -8.54
C THR A 11 -8.42 1.75 -7.97
N LEU A 12 -8.99 0.56 -7.72
CA LEU A 12 -8.28 -0.60 -7.20
C LEU A 12 -7.34 -1.23 -8.24
N ASN A 13 -7.76 -1.25 -9.51
CA ASN A 13 -7.01 -1.84 -10.62
C ASN A 13 -6.25 -0.76 -11.43
N SER A 14 -5.80 0.30 -10.76
CA SER A 14 -5.01 1.38 -11.34
C SER A 14 -3.51 1.12 -11.11
N ASP A 15 -2.68 1.46 -12.10
CA ASP A 15 -1.23 1.50 -12.01
C ASP A 15 -0.72 2.79 -11.34
N LEU A 16 -1.52 3.86 -11.39
CA LEU A 16 -1.27 5.08 -10.62
C LEU A 16 -1.50 4.84 -9.12
N SER A 17 -0.44 5.03 -8.34
CA SER A 17 -0.51 4.92 -6.88
C SER A 17 -1.27 6.10 -6.24
N ARG A 18 -1.88 5.85 -5.08
CA ARG A 18 -2.49 6.89 -4.24
C ARG A 18 -1.59 7.17 -3.02
N PRO A 19 -1.28 8.45 -2.73
CA PRO A 19 -0.52 8.79 -1.54
C PRO A 19 -1.21 8.29 -0.27
N SER A 20 -0.41 7.86 0.69
CA SER A 20 -0.87 7.54 2.05
C SER A 20 -0.10 8.40 3.05
N ASP A 21 -0.71 8.69 4.18
CA ASP A 21 -0.06 9.46 5.24
C ASP A 21 1.16 8.68 5.75
N LYS A 22 2.27 9.38 5.94
CA LYS A 22 3.51 8.78 6.41
C LYS A 22 3.31 8.14 7.79
N PRO A 23 3.74 6.89 8.02
CA PRO A 23 3.66 6.27 9.34
C PRO A 23 4.46 7.05 10.39
N ARG A 24 3.89 7.23 11.59
CA ARG A 24 4.57 7.91 12.71
C ARG A 24 5.92 7.28 13.09
N THR A 25 6.07 5.98 12.86
CA THR A 25 7.30 5.22 13.15
C THR A 25 8.39 5.40 12.09
N GLY A 26 8.08 6.03 10.95
CA GLY A 26 9.01 6.15 9.82
C GLY A 26 9.36 4.81 9.17
N ARG A 27 8.51 3.79 9.33
CA ARG A 27 8.76 2.44 8.78
C ARG A 27 7.54 1.93 8.02
N ILE A 28 7.79 1.24 6.91
CA ILE A 28 6.79 0.52 6.12
C ILE A 28 7.17 -0.95 6.02
N ALA A 29 6.19 -1.84 6.03
CA ALA A 29 6.37 -3.24 5.69
C ALA A 29 5.86 -3.47 4.26
N VAL A 30 6.69 -4.07 3.42
CA VAL A 30 6.32 -4.47 2.06
C VAL A 30 6.20 -5.99 2.05
N LYS A 31 5.05 -6.48 1.58
CA LYS A 31 4.78 -7.89 1.38
C LYS A 31 4.59 -8.12 -0.11
N VAL A 32 5.37 -9.05 -0.66
CA VAL A 32 5.26 -9.49 -2.05
C VAL A 32 4.78 -10.94 -2.02
N ILE A 33 3.79 -11.24 -2.84
CA ILE A 33 3.24 -12.58 -3.02
C ILE A 33 3.29 -12.87 -4.51
N ASN A 34 3.93 -13.97 -4.90
CA ASN A 34 3.94 -14.38 -6.30
C ASN A 34 2.65 -15.17 -6.64
N HIS A 35 2.51 -15.57 -7.90
CA HIS A 35 1.35 -16.30 -8.39
C HIS A 35 1.28 -17.78 -7.92
N LEU A 36 2.38 -18.32 -7.37
CA LEU A 36 2.43 -19.66 -6.78
C LEU A 36 2.04 -19.65 -5.30
N GLY A 37 1.96 -18.47 -4.69
CA GLY A 37 1.64 -18.29 -3.28
C GLY A 37 2.86 -18.13 -2.37
N ASP A 38 4.07 -18.04 -2.92
CA ASP A 38 5.25 -17.74 -2.10
C ASP A 38 5.20 -16.29 -1.61
N GLU A 39 5.51 -16.09 -0.35
CA GLU A 39 5.47 -14.78 0.30
C GLU A 39 6.85 -14.36 0.81
N VAL A 40 7.21 -13.10 0.57
CA VAL A 40 8.38 -12.46 1.19
C VAL A 40 7.96 -11.14 1.80
N MET A 41 8.48 -10.83 2.99
CA MET A 41 8.24 -9.57 3.69
C MET A 41 9.56 -8.88 4.04
N LYS A 42 9.61 -7.55 3.88
CA LYS A 42 10.72 -6.72 4.34
C LYS A 42 10.22 -5.38 4.90
N VAL A 43 10.87 -4.91 5.96
CA VAL A 43 10.63 -3.59 6.55
C VAL A 43 11.65 -2.59 6.00
N PHE A 44 11.18 -1.42 5.61
CA PHE A 44 11.98 -0.31 5.11
C PHE A 44 11.76 0.94 5.96
N GLY A 45 12.81 1.74 6.15
CA GLY A 45 12.69 3.09 6.69
C GLY A 45 12.25 4.08 5.62
N VAL A 46 11.42 5.05 5.97
CA VAL A 46 10.95 6.12 5.09
C VAL A 46 11.20 7.48 5.72
N GLY A 47 11.93 8.33 5.00
CA GLY A 47 12.33 9.71 5.33
C GLY A 47 11.30 10.75 4.91
#